data_AF-A0A0F8J849-F1
#
_entry.id   AF-A0A0F8J849-F1
#
_cell.length_a   1.000
_cell.length_b   1.000
_cell.length_c   1.000
_cell.angle_alpha   90.00
_cell.angle_beta   90.00
_cell.angle_gamma   90.00
#
_symmetry.space_group_name_H-M   'P 1'
#
loop_
_entity.id
_entity.type
_entity.pdbx_description
1 polymer ?
#
loop_
_entity_poly.entity_id
_entity_poly.type
_entity_poly.pdbx_seq_one_letter_code
_entity_poly.pdbx_strand_id
1 'polypeptide(L)'
;MTIIGVITRGKYGHRLIETIKEHSDFSVVTADLPEFVPAFIEEPDEFLENLNFDRNVFSAEIVISYSLHPDLTQAIAKLAAEAGVRSLIVPGGPSRASVPELKKISEISGMDIEVDEICCTLEPNLYNKPFAEIFGSPVLEVRTENGKIAEVKVLKGAPCGSTWHMAKEIVGVPVKDAPPKAGLLIQHYPCRAARGDLGGIHESGELHKQALIKALENEK
;
A
#
# COMPACT_ATOMS: atom_id res chain seq x y z
N MET A 1 18.22 9.09 5.55
CA MET A 1 17.18 9.10 4.50
C MET A 1 16.72 7.67 4.33
N THR A 2 15.44 7.39 4.57
CA THR A 2 14.89 6.02 4.47
C THR A 2 14.84 5.60 3.00
N ILE A 3 15.27 4.38 2.69
CA ILE A 3 15.20 3.79 1.36
C ILE A 3 14.07 2.77 1.37
N ILE A 4 13.17 2.87 0.39
CA ILE A 4 12.05 1.95 0.18
C ILE A 4 12.29 1.14 -1.08
N GLY A 5 12.21 -0.18 -0.97
CA GLY A 5 12.24 -1.09 -2.10
C GLY A 5 10.84 -1.29 -2.66
N VAL A 6 10.67 -1.17 -3.97
CA VAL A 6 9.39 -1.48 -4.62
C VAL A 6 9.61 -2.47 -5.75
N ILE A 7 9.05 -3.67 -5.58
CA ILE A 7 9.00 -4.68 -6.66
C ILE A 7 7.69 -4.48 -7.41
N THR A 8 7.78 -4.27 -8.71
CA THR A 8 6.66 -3.91 -9.58
C THR A 8 6.32 -5.04 -10.54
N ARG A 9 5.02 -5.25 -10.77
CA ARG A 9 4.50 -6.04 -11.90
C ARG A 9 3.28 -5.33 -12.46
N GLY A 10 3.53 -4.49 -13.46
CA GLY A 10 2.55 -3.58 -14.04
C GLY A 10 2.28 -2.34 -13.17
N LYS A 11 1.15 -1.67 -13.45
CA LYS A 11 0.90 -0.27 -13.05
C LYS A 11 0.85 0.06 -11.55
N TYR A 12 0.52 -0.90 -10.67
CA TYR A 12 0.22 -0.57 -9.27
C TYR A 12 1.46 -0.20 -8.47
N GLY A 13 2.59 -0.87 -8.72
CA GLY A 13 3.85 -0.53 -8.07
C GLY A 13 4.39 0.83 -8.54
N HIS A 14 4.27 1.15 -9.83
CA HIS A 14 4.63 2.48 -10.35
C HIS A 14 3.84 3.60 -9.68
N ARG A 15 2.54 3.40 -9.43
CA ARG A 15 1.74 4.39 -8.71
C ARG A 15 2.22 4.58 -7.26
N LEU A 16 2.60 3.50 -6.57
CA LEU A 16 3.20 3.65 -5.24
C LEU A 16 4.49 4.48 -5.33
N ILE A 17 5.34 4.22 -6.32
CA ILE A 17 6.60 4.96 -6.51
C ILE A 17 6.33 6.46 -6.71
N GLU A 18 5.33 6.83 -7.52
CA GLU A 18 4.90 8.22 -7.69
C GLU A 18 4.41 8.82 -6.36
N THR A 19 3.55 8.09 -5.65
CA THR A 19 2.99 8.52 -4.36
C THR A 19 4.08 8.74 -3.31
N ILE A 20 5.10 7.88 -3.27
CA ILE A 20 6.26 8.04 -2.36
C ILE A 20 7.03 9.31 -2.71
N LYS A 21 7.36 9.52 -4.00
CA LYS A 21 8.11 10.70 -4.46
C LYS A 21 7.38 12.02 -4.21
N GLU A 22 6.06 12.02 -4.28
CA GLU A 22 5.25 13.22 -4.09
C GLU A 22 4.98 13.55 -2.62
N HIS A 23 4.99 12.56 -1.73
CA HIS A 23 4.45 12.73 -0.36
C HIS A 23 5.40 12.28 0.76
N SER A 24 6.66 11.97 0.46
CA SER A 24 7.69 11.76 1.48
C SER A 24 9.09 12.16 1.00
N ASP A 25 10.03 12.19 1.93
CA ASP A 25 11.46 12.40 1.65
C ASP A 25 12.21 11.06 1.45
N PHE A 26 11.50 9.98 1.10
CA PHE A 26 12.12 8.66 0.92
C PHE A 26 12.82 8.55 -0.43
N SER A 27 13.93 7.81 -0.43
CA SER A 27 14.50 7.31 -1.67
C SER A 27 13.85 5.98 -2.05
N VAL A 28 13.75 5.72 -3.34
CA VAL A 28 13.12 4.51 -3.86
C VAL A 28 14.10 3.73 -4.73
N VAL A 29 14.29 2.46 -4.42
CA VAL A 29 14.95 1.49 -5.30
C VAL A 29 13.89 0.53 -5.84
N THR A 30 13.98 0.18 -7.12
CA THR A 30 12.90 -0.51 -7.81
C THR A 30 13.41 -1.74 -8.55
N ALA A 31 12.57 -2.75 -8.67
CA ALA A 31 12.81 -3.85 -9.59
C ALA A 31 11.52 -4.29 -10.28
N ASP A 32 11.59 -4.42 -11.60
CA ASP A 32 10.46 -4.82 -12.42
C ASP A 32 10.47 -6.33 -12.68
N LEU A 33 9.31 -6.95 -12.47
CA LEU A 33 9.02 -8.33 -12.87
C LEU A 33 8.21 -8.34 -14.17
N PRO A 34 8.34 -9.38 -15.01
CA PRO A 34 7.52 -9.50 -16.21
C PRO A 34 6.02 -9.54 -15.88
N GLU A 35 5.22 -8.80 -16.64
CA GLU A 35 3.77 -8.82 -16.49
C GLU A 35 3.17 -10.19 -16.82
N PHE A 36 3.76 -10.89 -17.78
CA PHE A 36 3.31 -12.21 -18.22
C PHE A 36 4.23 -13.29 -17.64
N VAL A 37 3.70 -14.04 -16.67
CA VAL A 37 4.33 -15.22 -16.07
C VAL A 37 3.31 -16.37 -16.10
N PRO A 38 3.77 -17.64 -16.05
CA PRO A 38 2.86 -18.79 -15.91
C PRO A 38 1.92 -18.62 -14.70
N ALA A 39 0.71 -19.17 -14.78
CA ALA A 39 -0.24 -19.11 -13.66
C ALA A 39 0.13 -20.01 -12.47
N PHE A 40 1.00 -20.97 -12.71
CA PHE A 40 1.59 -21.87 -11.73
C PHE A 40 3.06 -22.05 -12.09
N ILE A 41 3.93 -21.92 -11.10
CA ILE A 41 5.38 -22.04 -11.25
C ILE A 41 5.82 -23.18 -10.34
N GLU A 42 6.27 -24.28 -10.94
CA GLU A 42 6.65 -25.49 -10.18
C GLU A 42 7.89 -25.26 -9.31
N GLU A 43 8.89 -24.56 -9.84
CA GLU A 43 10.13 -24.19 -9.15
C GLU A 43 10.26 -22.65 -9.08
N PRO A 44 9.62 -21.99 -8.10
CA PRO A 44 9.55 -20.52 -8.03
C PRO A 44 10.92 -19.85 -7.81
N ASP A 45 11.80 -20.51 -7.06
CA ASP A 45 13.13 -20.00 -6.75
C ASP A 45 13.99 -19.96 -8.03
N GLU A 46 14.07 -21.08 -8.77
CA GLU A 46 14.77 -21.15 -10.06
C GLU A 46 14.17 -20.21 -11.10
N PHE A 47 12.85 -20.11 -11.17
CA PHE A 47 12.18 -19.20 -12.10
C PHE A 47 12.59 -17.74 -11.82
N LEU A 48 12.58 -17.33 -10.55
CA LEU A 48 12.90 -15.98 -10.13
C LEU A 48 14.39 -15.63 -10.30
N GLU A 49 15.29 -16.60 -10.20
CA GLU A 49 16.69 -16.45 -10.59
C GLU A 49 16.85 -16.21 -12.09
N ASN A 50 16.13 -16.98 -12.91
CA ASN A 50 16.16 -16.86 -14.36
C ASN A 50 15.53 -15.55 -14.88
N LEU A 51 14.63 -14.91 -14.12
CA LEU A 51 14.04 -13.62 -14.47
C LEU A 51 15.05 -12.46 -14.49
N ASN A 52 16.21 -12.62 -13.84
CA ASN A 52 17.27 -11.60 -13.74
C ASN A 52 16.75 -10.18 -13.39
N PHE A 53 15.77 -10.10 -12.50
CA PHE A 53 15.27 -8.83 -11.97
C PHE A 53 16.30 -8.20 -11.02
N ASP A 54 16.29 -6.87 -10.89
CA ASP A 54 17.30 -6.14 -10.13
C ASP A 54 17.23 -6.45 -8.62
N ARG A 55 18.19 -7.25 -8.13
CA ARG A 55 18.29 -7.64 -6.72
C ARG A 55 18.67 -6.47 -5.80
N ASN A 56 19.11 -5.34 -6.35
CA ASN A 56 19.41 -4.13 -5.57
C ASN A 56 18.18 -3.58 -4.84
N VAL A 57 16.96 -3.98 -5.22
CA VAL A 57 15.73 -3.66 -4.47
C VAL A 57 15.79 -4.11 -3.01
N PHE A 58 16.52 -5.19 -2.71
CA PHE A 58 16.68 -5.72 -1.36
C PHE A 58 17.76 -4.99 -0.54
N SER A 59 18.41 -3.94 -1.08
CA SER A 59 19.24 -3.03 -0.30
C SER A 59 18.42 -2.12 0.63
N ALA A 60 17.09 -2.06 0.44
CA ALA A 60 16.15 -1.34 1.28
C ALA A 60 15.75 -2.15 2.52
N GLU A 61 15.56 -1.46 3.65
CA GLU A 61 15.10 -2.11 4.89
C GLU A 61 13.60 -2.45 4.87
N ILE A 62 12.81 -1.74 4.04
CA ILE A 62 11.37 -1.98 3.86
C ILE A 62 11.12 -2.20 2.37
N VAL A 63 10.50 -3.34 2.03
CA VAL A 63 10.18 -3.70 0.65
C VAL A 63 8.67 -3.87 0.50
N ILE A 64 8.10 -3.25 -0.53
CA ILE A 64 6.71 -3.45 -0.94
C ILE A 64 6.72 -4.27 -2.23
N SER A 65 6.09 -5.44 -2.21
CA SER A 65 6.09 -6.37 -3.34
C SER A 65 4.75 -6.44 -4.04
N TYR A 66 4.64 -5.80 -5.21
CA TYR A 66 3.55 -6.00 -6.17
C TYR A 66 3.89 -7.13 -7.17
N SER A 67 4.40 -8.26 -6.69
CA SER A 67 4.59 -9.48 -7.50
C SER A 67 3.25 -10.04 -8.02
N LEU A 68 2.18 -9.86 -7.23
CA LEU A 68 0.80 -10.23 -7.56
C LEU A 68 0.64 -11.72 -7.98
N HIS A 69 1.53 -12.58 -7.51
CA HIS A 69 1.58 -14.00 -7.82
C HIS A 69 2.06 -14.78 -6.59
N PRO A 70 1.29 -15.77 -6.06
CA PRO A 70 1.63 -16.46 -4.82
C PRO A 70 3.02 -17.10 -4.85
N ASP A 71 3.37 -17.79 -5.94
CA ASP A 71 4.66 -18.47 -6.09
C ASP A 71 5.84 -17.47 -6.08
N LEU A 72 5.73 -16.37 -6.84
CA LEU A 72 6.77 -15.32 -6.84
C LEU A 72 6.86 -14.61 -5.49
N THR A 73 5.74 -14.34 -4.82
CA THR A 73 5.73 -13.72 -3.49
C THR A 73 6.54 -14.53 -2.49
N GLN A 74 6.37 -15.86 -2.49
CA GLN A 74 7.13 -16.74 -1.60
C GLN A 74 8.62 -16.71 -1.91
N ALA A 75 9.01 -16.82 -3.19
CA ALA A 75 10.42 -16.76 -3.59
C ALA A 75 11.05 -15.40 -3.26
N ILE A 76 10.34 -14.29 -3.49
CA ILE A 76 10.77 -12.94 -3.11
C ILE A 76 10.94 -12.82 -1.61
N ALA A 77 10.06 -13.40 -0.80
CA ALA A 77 10.15 -13.36 0.65
C ALA A 77 11.41 -14.07 1.17
N LYS A 78 11.81 -15.20 0.59
CA LYS A 78 13.06 -15.88 0.93
C LYS A 78 14.27 -14.97 0.66
N LEU A 79 14.32 -14.38 -0.52
CA LEU A 79 15.42 -13.50 -0.93
C LEU A 79 15.50 -12.22 -0.10
N ALA A 80 14.35 -11.64 0.24
CA ALA A 80 14.27 -10.49 1.13
C ALA A 80 14.80 -10.84 2.54
N ALA A 81 14.40 -12.00 3.07
CA ALA A 81 14.89 -12.49 4.36
C ALA A 81 16.40 -12.73 4.35
N GLU A 82 16.93 -13.37 3.32
CA GLU A 82 18.38 -13.60 3.14
C GLU A 82 19.18 -12.30 3.04
N ALA A 83 18.61 -11.27 2.41
CA ALA A 83 19.20 -9.95 2.30
C ALA A 83 19.08 -9.09 3.57
N GLY A 84 18.36 -9.57 4.60
CA GLY A 84 18.17 -8.84 5.85
C GLY A 84 17.13 -7.71 5.77
N VAL A 85 16.18 -7.80 4.83
CA VAL A 85 15.02 -6.89 4.80
C VAL A 85 14.27 -6.99 6.13
N ARG A 86 13.88 -5.84 6.69
CA ARG A 86 13.25 -5.75 8.00
C ARG A 86 11.75 -5.95 7.93
N SER A 87 11.10 -5.42 6.89
CA SER A 87 9.67 -5.58 6.66
C SER A 87 9.36 -5.75 5.17
N LEU A 88 8.58 -6.78 4.86
CA LEU A 88 8.04 -7.06 3.53
C LEU A 88 6.52 -6.90 3.55
N ILE A 89 6.02 -5.91 2.82
CA ILE A 89 4.59 -5.64 2.67
C ILE A 89 4.12 -6.20 1.32
N VAL A 90 3.08 -7.02 1.35
CA VAL A 90 2.52 -7.71 0.18
C VAL A 90 1.07 -7.23 -0.06
N PRO A 91 0.85 -6.30 -1.00
CA PRO A 91 -0.48 -5.81 -1.33
C PRO A 91 -1.32 -6.80 -2.15
N GLY A 92 -2.63 -6.82 -1.90
CA GLY A 92 -3.61 -7.52 -2.73
C GLY A 92 -4.10 -8.85 -2.17
N GLY A 93 -3.87 -9.07 -0.87
CA GLY A 93 -4.52 -10.08 -0.06
C GLY A 93 -3.97 -11.50 -0.18
N PRO A 94 -4.53 -12.45 0.60
CA PRO A 94 -4.05 -13.83 0.69
C PRO A 94 -4.02 -14.58 -0.65
N SER A 95 -4.83 -14.18 -1.64
CA SER A 95 -4.78 -14.77 -2.99
C SER A 95 -3.44 -14.58 -3.72
N ARG A 96 -2.60 -13.65 -3.24
CA ARG A 96 -1.29 -13.30 -3.81
C ARG A 96 -0.13 -13.85 -2.99
N ALA A 97 -0.41 -14.63 -1.96
CA ALA A 97 0.58 -15.05 -0.99
C ALA A 97 0.23 -16.44 -0.41
N SER A 98 1.21 -17.33 -0.32
CA SER A 98 1.07 -18.51 0.54
C SER A 98 1.25 -18.09 2.00
N VAL A 99 0.17 -17.63 2.65
CA VAL A 99 0.22 -17.08 4.02
C VAL A 99 0.89 -18.03 5.04
N PRO A 100 0.63 -19.35 5.05
CA PRO A 100 1.34 -20.26 5.96
C PRO A 100 2.85 -20.30 5.73
N GLU A 101 3.30 -20.27 4.47
CA GLU A 101 4.73 -20.29 4.14
C GLU A 101 5.40 -18.96 4.48
N LEU A 102 4.74 -17.84 4.22
CA LEU A 102 5.25 -16.52 4.61
C LEU A 102 5.38 -16.38 6.12
N LYS A 103 4.46 -16.94 6.91
CA LYS A 103 4.57 -16.97 8.37
C LYS A 103 5.81 -17.74 8.83
N LYS A 104 6.08 -18.92 8.25
CA LYS A 104 7.31 -19.68 8.55
C LYS A 104 8.56 -18.88 8.22
N ILE A 105 8.60 -18.21 7.06
CA ILE A 105 9.73 -17.36 6.68
C ILE A 105 9.91 -16.22 7.70
N SER A 106 8.83 -15.56 8.10
CA SER A 106 8.86 -14.49 9.10
C SER A 106 9.41 -14.98 10.44
N GLU A 107 8.91 -16.11 10.94
CA GLU A 107 9.34 -16.69 12.22
C GLU A 107 10.82 -17.11 12.23
N ILE A 108 11.31 -17.68 11.13
CA ILE A 108 12.70 -18.15 11.01
C ILE A 108 13.68 -16.97 10.85
N SER A 109 13.33 -15.98 10.03
CA SER A 109 14.22 -14.88 9.68
C SER A 109 14.16 -13.70 10.65
N GLY A 110 13.05 -13.56 11.39
CA GLY A 110 12.74 -12.35 12.16
C GLY A 110 12.29 -11.16 11.30
N MET A 111 12.11 -11.34 9.99
CA MET A 111 11.53 -10.33 9.11
C MET A 111 10.03 -10.22 9.33
N ASP A 112 9.52 -9.00 9.44
CA ASP A 112 8.09 -8.73 9.43
C ASP A 112 7.51 -8.96 8.02
N ILE A 113 6.45 -9.76 7.91
CA ILE A 113 5.77 -9.98 6.63
C ILE A 113 4.28 -9.68 6.80
N GLU A 114 3.82 -8.62 6.14
CA GLU A 114 2.42 -8.22 6.14
C GLU A 114 1.76 -8.52 4.79
N VAL A 115 0.61 -9.20 4.82
CA VAL A 115 -0.20 -9.48 3.64
C VAL A 115 -1.54 -8.77 3.78
N ASP A 116 -1.67 -7.63 3.12
CA ASP A 116 -2.86 -6.80 3.22
C ASP A 116 -3.78 -6.98 2.03
N GLU A 117 -5.08 -7.16 2.30
CA GLU A 117 -6.12 -7.02 1.27
C GLU A 117 -6.14 -5.58 0.73
N ILE A 118 -6.04 -4.60 1.63
CA ILE A 118 -5.95 -3.17 1.32
C ILE A 118 -4.85 -2.51 2.17
N CYS A 119 -3.84 -1.90 1.55
CA CYS A 119 -2.77 -1.27 2.33
C CYS A 119 -3.18 0.05 3.02
N CYS A 120 -4.45 0.46 2.93
CA CYS A 120 -4.98 1.57 3.72
C CYS A 120 -5.44 1.14 5.12
N THR A 121 -5.24 -0.12 5.52
CA THR A 121 -5.34 -0.58 6.91
C THR A 121 -3.96 -0.70 7.58
N LEU A 122 -2.88 -0.44 6.85
CA LEU A 122 -1.51 -0.58 7.34
C LEU A 122 -1.26 0.34 8.54
N GLU A 123 -0.83 -0.26 9.64
CA GLU A 123 -0.48 0.43 10.89
C GLU A 123 1.01 0.30 11.19
N PRO A 124 1.62 1.32 11.82
CA PRO A 124 3.04 1.31 12.12
C PRO A 124 3.37 0.30 13.21
N ASN A 125 4.37 -0.53 12.92
CA ASN A 125 4.97 -1.50 13.84
C ASN A 125 6.49 -1.24 13.97
N LEU A 126 7.19 -2.01 14.80
CA LEU A 126 8.64 -1.81 15.01
C LEU A 126 9.46 -1.86 13.72
N TYR A 127 9.02 -2.63 12.73
CA TYR A 127 9.70 -2.99 11.48
C TYR A 127 9.34 -2.09 10.28
N ASN A 128 8.11 -1.60 10.18
CA ASN A 128 7.63 -0.81 9.05
C ASN A 128 7.41 0.69 9.37
N LYS A 129 7.59 1.10 10.64
CA LYS A 129 7.21 2.43 11.16
C LYS A 129 7.53 3.61 10.23
N PRO A 130 8.76 3.79 9.70
CA PRO A 130 9.05 4.92 8.83
C PRO A 130 8.08 5.02 7.65
N PHE A 131 7.79 3.90 6.98
CA PHE A 131 6.84 3.87 5.87
C PHE A 131 5.41 4.06 6.35
N ALA A 132 4.99 3.29 7.36
CA ALA A 132 3.61 3.24 7.83
C ALA A 132 3.14 4.49 8.61
N GLU A 133 4.05 5.38 9.00
CA GLU A 133 3.72 6.71 9.55
C GLU A 133 3.21 7.68 8.48
N ILE A 134 3.63 7.52 7.22
CA ILE A 134 3.21 8.36 6.08
C ILE A 134 2.15 7.64 5.24
N PHE A 135 2.31 6.32 5.07
CA PHE A 135 1.50 5.51 4.16
C PHE A 135 0.71 4.43 4.92
N GLY A 136 -0.63 4.52 4.95
CA GLY A 136 -1.49 3.52 5.60
C GLY A 136 -2.88 4.04 5.90
N SER A 137 -3.41 3.72 7.08
CA SER A 137 -4.68 4.25 7.59
C SER A 137 -4.75 5.79 7.55
N PRO A 138 -5.75 6.38 6.87
CA PRO A 138 -5.75 7.80 6.55
C PRO A 138 -5.95 8.69 7.79
N VAL A 139 -5.15 9.74 7.88
CA VAL A 139 -5.25 10.79 8.90
C VAL A 139 -5.27 12.14 8.20
N LEU A 140 -6.29 12.95 8.51
CA LEU A 140 -6.59 14.19 7.80
C LEU A 140 -6.71 15.36 8.78
N GLU A 141 -6.32 16.55 8.32
CA GLU A 141 -6.72 17.84 8.88
C GLU A 141 -7.66 18.51 7.88
N VAL A 142 -8.78 19.05 8.36
CA VAL A 142 -9.81 19.65 7.52
C VAL A 142 -10.07 21.07 8.00
N ARG A 143 -10.27 21.98 7.04
CA ARG A 143 -10.79 23.33 7.27
C ARG A 143 -12.05 23.54 6.45
N THR A 144 -13.01 24.22 7.03
CA THR A 144 -14.30 24.56 6.45
C THR A 144 -14.49 26.06 6.39
N GLU A 145 -15.28 26.49 5.43
CA GLU A 145 -15.64 27.90 5.24
C GLU A 145 -17.04 27.96 4.63
N ASN A 146 -17.91 28.78 5.22
CA ASN A 146 -19.30 28.95 4.77
C ASN A 146 -20.07 27.61 4.60
N GLY A 147 -19.84 26.66 5.52
CA GLY A 147 -20.51 25.34 5.52
C GLY A 147 -20.02 24.36 4.45
N LYS A 148 -18.87 24.61 3.84
CA LYS A 148 -18.23 23.76 2.83
C LYS A 148 -16.80 23.42 3.22
N ILE A 149 -16.28 22.32 2.68
CA ILE A 149 -14.86 21.99 2.80
C ILE A 149 -14.03 23.05 2.07
N ALA A 150 -13.16 23.75 2.78
CA ALA A 150 -12.25 24.74 2.21
C ALA A 150 -10.89 24.11 1.88
N GLU A 151 -10.42 23.19 2.71
CA GLU A 151 -9.11 22.56 2.58
C GLU A 151 -9.08 21.20 3.29
N VAL A 152 -8.34 20.25 2.72
CA VAL A 152 -8.04 18.96 3.34
C VAL A 152 -6.55 18.69 3.21
N LYS A 153 -5.85 18.60 4.33
CA LYS A 153 -4.44 18.23 4.40
C LYS A 153 -4.33 16.77 4.83
N VAL A 154 -3.57 16.00 4.06
CA VAL A 154 -3.33 14.58 4.35
C VAL A 154 -2.06 14.47 5.19
N LEU A 155 -2.19 13.99 6.42
CA LEU A 155 -1.06 13.73 7.32
C LEU A 155 -0.50 12.31 7.12
N LYS A 156 -1.39 11.35 6.89
CA LYS A 156 -1.09 9.96 6.55
C LYS A 156 -2.13 9.52 5.50
N GLY A 157 -1.69 8.83 4.45
CA GLY A 157 -2.56 8.48 3.33
C GLY A 157 -2.34 7.08 2.78
N ALA A 158 -3.29 6.56 2.02
CA ALA A 158 -3.22 5.25 1.41
C ALA A 158 -2.03 5.18 0.42
N PRO A 159 -1.19 4.13 0.44
CA PRO A 159 0.00 4.05 -0.41
C PRO A 159 -0.27 4.14 -1.92
N CYS A 160 -1.51 3.90 -2.35
CA CYS A 160 -1.90 3.98 -3.75
C CYS A 160 -2.26 5.40 -4.22
N GLY A 161 -2.20 6.43 -3.37
CA GLY A 161 -2.52 7.81 -3.72
C GLY A 161 -3.99 8.21 -3.54
N SER A 162 -4.88 7.27 -3.20
CA SER A 162 -6.33 7.52 -3.17
C SER A 162 -6.75 8.58 -2.15
N THR A 163 -6.05 8.66 -1.00
CA THR A 163 -6.36 9.66 0.04
C THR A 163 -6.11 11.08 -0.45
N TRP A 164 -4.96 11.33 -1.09
CA TRP A 164 -4.65 12.65 -1.66
C TRP A 164 -5.57 13.03 -2.81
N HIS A 165 -5.95 12.06 -3.64
CA HIS A 165 -6.97 12.27 -4.67
C HIS A 165 -8.31 12.69 -4.05
N MET A 166 -8.80 11.95 -3.07
CA MET A 166 -10.06 12.27 -2.38
C MET A 166 -9.99 13.64 -1.68
N ALA A 167 -8.88 13.94 -1.01
CA ALA A 167 -8.67 15.23 -0.33
C ALA A 167 -8.75 16.42 -1.30
N LYS A 168 -8.23 16.27 -2.52
CA LYS A 168 -8.34 17.30 -3.57
C LYS A 168 -9.77 17.46 -4.09
N GLU A 169 -10.45 16.35 -4.39
CA GLU A 169 -11.76 16.35 -5.05
C GLU A 169 -12.93 16.70 -4.11
N ILE A 170 -12.72 16.63 -2.79
CA ILE A 170 -13.76 16.93 -1.79
C ILE A 170 -13.85 18.43 -1.45
N VAL A 171 -12.88 19.25 -1.86
CA VAL A 171 -12.90 20.70 -1.67
C VAL A 171 -14.13 21.33 -2.36
N GLY A 172 -14.81 22.24 -1.67
CA GLY A 172 -16.03 22.91 -2.12
C GLY A 172 -17.33 22.14 -1.88
N VAL A 173 -17.25 20.89 -1.41
CA VAL A 173 -18.43 20.07 -1.08
C VAL A 173 -19.04 20.55 0.26
N PRO A 174 -20.38 20.64 0.39
CA PRO A 174 -21.01 20.93 1.68
C PRO A 174 -20.63 19.91 2.75
N VAL A 175 -20.38 20.36 3.98
CA VAL A 175 -19.92 19.49 5.09
C VAL A 175 -20.81 18.27 5.29
N LYS A 176 -22.14 18.46 5.22
CA LYS A 176 -23.13 17.38 5.36
C LYS A 176 -23.02 16.27 4.30
N ASP A 177 -22.50 16.60 3.11
CA ASP A 177 -22.44 15.71 1.95
C ASP A 177 -21.02 15.15 1.75
N ALA A 178 -20.03 15.70 2.45
CA ALA A 178 -18.62 15.37 2.26
C ALA A 178 -18.27 13.92 2.71
N PRO A 179 -18.71 13.42 3.88
CA PRO A 179 -18.41 12.04 4.29
C PRO A 179 -18.84 10.94 3.29
N PRO A 180 -20.11 10.87 2.84
CA PRO A 180 -20.51 9.86 1.86
C PRO A 180 -19.81 10.05 0.51
N LYS A 181 -19.54 11.29 0.09
CA LYS A 181 -18.82 11.57 -1.16
C LYS A 181 -17.35 11.17 -1.09
N ALA A 182 -16.68 11.34 0.05
CA ALA A 182 -15.30 10.90 0.26
C ALA A 182 -15.18 9.38 0.09
N GLY A 183 -16.07 8.61 0.72
CA GLY A 183 -16.10 7.15 0.55
C GLY A 183 -16.34 6.73 -0.91
N LEU A 184 -17.21 7.46 -1.63
CA LEU A 184 -17.46 7.20 -3.06
C LEU A 184 -16.24 7.49 -3.94
N LEU A 185 -15.54 8.60 -3.70
CA LEU A 185 -14.33 8.97 -4.45
C LEU A 185 -13.25 7.88 -4.33
N ILE A 186 -13.08 7.31 -3.14
CA ILE A 186 -12.15 6.20 -2.91
C ILE A 186 -12.57 4.95 -3.67
N GLN A 187 -13.87 4.61 -3.65
CA GLN A 187 -14.38 3.45 -4.37
C GLN A 187 -14.23 3.59 -5.90
N HIS A 188 -14.33 4.81 -6.42
CA HIS A 188 -14.14 5.11 -7.85
C HIS A 188 -12.68 5.25 -8.26
N TYR A 189 -11.78 5.48 -7.31
CA TYR A 189 -10.35 5.53 -7.59
C TYR A 189 -9.89 4.20 -8.22
N PRO A 190 -8.90 4.20 -9.15
CA PRO A 190 -8.38 2.98 -9.78
C PRO A 190 -7.52 2.12 -8.82
N CYS A 191 -7.96 1.95 -7.57
CA CYS A 191 -7.40 1.08 -6.55
C CYS A 191 -7.41 -0.39 -7.00
N ARG A 192 -6.48 -1.19 -6.46
CA ARG A 192 -6.40 -2.64 -6.71
C ARG A 192 -7.37 -3.46 -5.85
N ALA A 193 -7.83 -2.91 -4.73
CA ALA A 193 -8.71 -3.60 -3.78
C ALA A 193 -9.83 -4.36 -4.51
N ALA A 194 -10.15 -5.58 -4.04
CA ALA A 194 -11.21 -6.37 -4.61
C ALA A 194 -12.53 -5.58 -4.63
N ARG A 195 -13.32 -5.79 -5.69
CA ARG A 195 -14.62 -5.13 -5.93
C ARG A 195 -15.77 -6.13 -5.81
N GLY A 196 -16.98 -5.62 -5.62
CA GLY A 196 -18.18 -6.43 -5.33
C GLY A 196 -18.49 -6.44 -3.83
N ASP A 197 -19.62 -7.03 -3.43
CA ASP A 197 -20.20 -6.88 -2.08
C ASP A 197 -19.26 -7.26 -0.92
N LEU A 198 -18.31 -8.17 -1.17
CA LEU A 198 -17.32 -8.64 -0.19
C LEU A 198 -15.90 -8.09 -0.46
N GLY A 199 -15.77 -7.14 -1.38
CA GLY A 199 -14.48 -6.59 -1.80
C GLY A 199 -13.96 -5.50 -0.85
N GLY A 200 -12.65 -5.52 -0.59
CA GLY A 200 -11.97 -4.53 0.26
C GLY A 200 -12.10 -3.08 -0.22
N ILE A 201 -12.61 -2.82 -1.43
CA ILE A 201 -12.89 -1.47 -1.91
C ILE A 201 -13.92 -0.73 -1.03
N HIS A 202 -14.93 -1.44 -0.51
CA HIS A 202 -15.96 -0.84 0.34
C HIS A 202 -15.41 -0.51 1.74
N GLU A 203 -14.58 -1.40 2.29
CA GLU A 203 -13.84 -1.14 3.53
C GLU A 203 -12.91 0.07 3.36
N SER A 204 -12.16 0.15 2.26
CA SER A 204 -11.33 1.31 1.95
C SER A 204 -12.15 2.60 1.90
N GLY A 205 -13.33 2.58 1.25
CA GLY A 205 -14.24 3.72 1.21
C GLY A 205 -14.74 4.12 2.60
N GLU A 206 -15.12 3.16 3.44
CA GLU A 206 -15.59 3.43 4.79
C GLU A 206 -14.48 4.00 5.68
N LEU A 207 -13.25 3.45 5.62
CA LEU A 207 -12.10 3.96 6.37
C LEU A 207 -11.84 5.44 6.08
N HIS A 208 -11.85 5.85 4.81
CA HIS A 208 -11.62 7.24 4.44
C HIS A 208 -12.79 8.16 4.81
N LYS A 209 -14.03 7.66 4.71
CA LYS A 209 -15.20 8.38 5.20
C LYS A 209 -15.09 8.64 6.70
N GLN A 210 -14.73 7.62 7.48
CA GLN A 210 -14.56 7.76 8.93
C GLN A 210 -13.40 8.68 9.30
N ALA A 211 -12.28 8.62 8.56
CA ALA A 211 -11.17 9.56 8.74
C ALA A 211 -11.58 11.01 8.50
N LEU A 212 -12.42 11.27 7.48
CA LEU A 212 -12.95 12.61 7.22
C LEU A 212 -13.93 13.08 8.30
N ILE A 213 -14.83 12.20 8.78
CA ILE A 213 -15.75 12.51 9.89
C ILE A 213 -14.94 12.93 11.13
N LYS A 214 -13.96 12.11 11.50
CA LYS A 214 -13.08 12.38 12.65
C LYS A 214 -12.31 13.70 12.48
N ALA A 215 -11.86 14.02 11.26
CA ALA A 215 -11.16 15.28 11.02
C ALA A 215 -12.09 16.50 11.16
N LEU A 216 -13.33 16.41 10.67
CA LEU A 216 -14.36 17.45 10.83
C LEU A 216 -14.75 17.65 12.31
N GLU A 217 -14.80 16.59 13.11
CA GLU A 217 -15.09 16.68 14.54
C GLU A 217 -13.97 17.38 15.34
N ASN A 218 -12.72 17.29 14.84
CA ASN A 218 -11.55 17.90 15.45
C ASN A 218 -11.28 19.32 14.96
N GLU A 219 -12.01 19.78 13.93
CA GLU A 219 -11.96 21.15 13.45
C GLU A 219 -12.61 22.06 14.50
N LYS A 220 -11.80 22.88 15.18
CA LYS A 220 -12.25 23.83 16.20
C LYS A 220 -12.54 25.20 15.63
#